data_AF-A0A8T5JUA3-F1
#
_entry.id   AF-A0A8T5JUA3-F1
#
_cell.length_a   1.000
_cell.length_b   1.000
_cell.length_c   1.000
_cell.angle_alpha   90.00
_cell.angle_beta   90.00
_cell.angle_gamma   90.00
#
_symmetry.space_group_name_H-M   'P 1'
#
loop_
_entity.id
_entity.type
_entity.pdbx_description
1 polymer ?
#
loop_
_entity_poly.entity_id
_entity_poly.type
_entity_poly.pdbx_seq_one_letter_code
_entity_poly.pdbx_strand_id
1 'polypeptide(L)'
;MKLEPIILTVLLCLSLVHAQSTGFSLNLTLTDPTCFDGILNQDETSIDCGGFCDPCESCVDGLMNQDEIGIDCGGSCDSCEEQGSSGGGGSGGSSSTTVISNINKTLNSTDSASKKYFYVKENETIFVEINNSDSAIYKVELKIKNQKNNITLYIKKIENDLKVEKQIFSNYLFEYVKVSAQNINYEDISNVNVWFKVPKTWVFNQDASFEDIFLINYNGKWEKIKTVYIGEDYTYFYFQSALDNLGYFGIIGQDISEPIDKNNIKLAFKAFIEKPKLTVQDISPLIKFGAVIILTSLILIGSIIFIYKKSHPVIKPKPITKSAKKLQIKKKNKFDDLEKLKKEIEKI
;
A
#
# COMPACT_ATOMS: atom_id res chain seq x y z
N MET A 1 -38.37 38.87 -27.74
CA MET A 1 -37.10 38.49 -28.40
C MET A 1 -36.77 37.07 -27.96
N LYS A 2 -36.68 36.12 -28.90
CA LYS A 2 -36.48 34.69 -28.61
C LYS A 2 -35.12 34.50 -27.92
N LEU A 3 -35.16 34.09 -26.65
CA LEU A 3 -34.00 33.93 -25.76
C LEU A 3 -33.31 32.56 -25.91
N GLU A 4 -33.81 31.72 -26.81
CA GLU A 4 -33.38 30.32 -26.97
C GLU A 4 -32.02 30.13 -27.69
N PRO A 5 -31.58 30.93 -28.68
CA PRO A 5 -30.31 30.66 -29.37
C PRO A 5 -29.07 31.15 -28.60
N ILE A 6 -29.23 32.10 -27.66
CA ILE A 6 -28.13 32.67 -26.86
C ILE A 6 -27.81 31.78 -25.66
N ILE A 7 -28.82 31.17 -25.04
CA ILE A 7 -28.63 30.24 -23.93
C ILE A 7 -27.92 28.97 -24.42
N LEU A 8 -28.26 28.48 -25.62
CA LEU A 8 -27.64 27.29 -26.20
C LEU A 8 -26.18 27.52 -26.61
N THR A 9 -25.84 28.70 -27.13
CA THR A 9 -24.45 29.05 -27.48
C THR A 9 -23.58 29.32 -26.26
N VAL A 10 -24.14 29.88 -25.19
CA VAL A 10 -23.43 30.06 -23.90
C VAL A 10 -23.19 28.71 -23.20
N LEU A 11 -24.16 27.78 -23.24
CA LEU A 11 -24.01 26.41 -22.71
C LEU A 11 -22.99 25.56 -23.49
N LEU A 12 -22.90 25.73 -24.82
CA LEU A 12 -21.91 25.04 -25.66
C LEU A 12 -20.49 25.61 -25.47
N CYS A 13 -20.35 26.90 -25.19
CA CYS A 13 -19.05 27.52 -24.89
C CYS A 13 -18.57 27.23 -23.46
N LEU A 14 -19.47 27.06 -22.48
CA LEU A 14 -19.11 26.69 -21.10
C LEU A 14 -18.62 25.24 -20.99
N SER A 15 -19.09 24.32 -21.84
CA SER A 15 -18.58 22.93 -21.86
C SER A 15 -17.23 22.78 -22.57
N LEU A 16 -16.89 23.65 -23.52
CA LEU A 16 -15.59 23.64 -24.20
C LEU A 16 -14.43 24.21 -23.36
N VAL A 17 -14.72 25.06 -22.37
CA VAL A 17 -13.68 25.66 -21.50
C VAL A 17 -13.36 24.80 -20.26
N HIS A 18 -14.21 23.84 -19.89
CA HIS A 18 -13.93 22.89 -18.80
C HIS A 18 -13.23 21.58 -19.25
N ALA A 19 -12.92 21.42 -20.53
CA ALA A 19 -12.26 20.22 -21.06
C ALA A 19 -10.72 20.22 -20.95
N GLN A 20 -10.11 21.21 -20.29
CA GLN A 20 -8.67 21.26 -20.04
C GLN A 20 -8.32 21.68 -18.60
N SER A 21 -8.90 21.02 -17.61
CA SER A 21 -8.23 20.68 -16.35
C SER A 21 -9.19 19.92 -15.45
N THR A 22 -8.74 18.78 -14.91
CA THR A 22 -9.39 17.95 -13.88
C THR A 22 -10.61 17.13 -14.32
N GLY A 23 -10.36 15.88 -14.69
CA GLY A 23 -11.38 14.83 -14.60
C GLY A 23 -11.56 14.43 -13.14
N PHE A 24 -12.52 15.02 -12.45
CA PHE A 24 -12.92 14.60 -11.11
C PHE A 24 -14.45 14.63 -10.99
N SER A 25 -15.05 13.45 -10.97
CA SER A 25 -16.46 13.26 -10.62
C SER A 25 -16.54 12.62 -9.23
N LEU A 26 -16.85 13.43 -8.21
CA LEU A 26 -17.24 12.94 -6.89
C LEU A 26 -18.73 12.58 -6.94
N ASN A 27 -19.04 11.29 -6.94
CA ASN A 27 -20.40 10.79 -6.72
C ASN A 27 -20.44 10.15 -5.34
N LEU A 28 -20.94 10.89 -4.34
CA LEU A 28 -21.12 10.39 -2.98
C LEU A 28 -22.50 9.74 -2.88
N THR A 29 -22.57 8.44 -3.15
CA THR A 29 -23.71 7.58 -2.82
C THR A 29 -23.40 6.85 -1.51
N LEU A 30 -24.09 7.25 -0.44
CA LEU A 30 -24.16 6.50 0.81
C LEU A 30 -25.13 5.33 0.59
N THR A 31 -24.61 4.18 0.15
CA THR A 31 -25.34 2.91 0.11
C THR A 31 -25.00 2.12 1.37
N ASP A 32 -26.00 1.43 1.94
CA ASP A 32 -25.84 0.46 3.04
C ASP A 32 -24.66 -0.48 2.76
N PRO A 33 -23.92 -0.95 3.80
CA PRO A 33 -22.80 -1.85 3.61
C PRO A 33 -23.28 -3.10 2.87
N THR A 34 -22.66 -3.34 1.73
CA THR A 34 -23.05 -4.30 0.70
C THR A 34 -22.64 -5.73 1.00
N CYS A 35 -22.41 -6.08 2.27
CA CYS A 35 -21.92 -7.39 2.73
C CYS A 35 -22.86 -8.58 2.48
N PHE A 36 -23.93 -8.43 1.69
CA PHE A 36 -24.93 -9.47 1.39
C PHE A 36 -25.59 -9.26 0.01
N ASP A 37 -24.94 -8.52 -0.90
CA ASP A 37 -25.49 -8.15 -2.20
C ASP A 37 -25.03 -9.07 -3.35
N GLY A 38 -24.19 -10.06 -3.06
CA GLY A 38 -23.76 -11.10 -3.97
C GLY A 38 -22.72 -10.63 -4.99
N ILE A 39 -22.07 -9.48 -4.76
CA ILE A 39 -21.04 -8.93 -5.64
C ILE A 39 -19.79 -8.49 -4.87
N LEU A 40 -18.60 -8.87 -5.33
CA LEU A 40 -17.32 -8.51 -4.69
C LEU A 40 -17.04 -7.00 -4.82
N ASN A 41 -17.34 -6.22 -3.77
CA ASN A 41 -17.17 -4.77 -3.78
C ASN A 41 -16.65 -4.21 -2.44
N GLN A 42 -16.34 -2.91 -2.38
CA GLN A 42 -16.19 -2.18 -1.11
C GLN A 42 -15.22 -2.81 -0.08
N ASP A 43 -14.01 -3.18 -0.50
CA ASP A 43 -12.94 -3.82 0.29
C ASP A 43 -13.18 -5.29 0.73
N GLU A 44 -14.25 -5.94 0.26
CA GLU A 44 -14.45 -7.38 0.42
C GLU A 44 -13.32 -8.22 -0.22
N THR A 45 -12.91 -9.29 0.46
CA THR A 45 -11.87 -10.24 -0.01
C THR A 45 -12.45 -11.45 -0.77
N SER A 46 -13.74 -11.74 -0.56
CA SER A 46 -14.56 -12.63 -1.39
C SER A 46 -16.00 -12.10 -1.38
N ILE A 47 -16.86 -12.56 -2.29
CA ILE A 47 -18.24 -12.06 -2.44
C ILE A 47 -18.91 -12.02 -1.05
N ASP A 48 -19.34 -10.83 -0.61
CA ASP A 48 -20.05 -10.58 0.65
C ASP A 48 -19.22 -10.79 1.95
N CYS A 49 -17.88 -10.86 1.90
CA CYS A 49 -17.03 -10.98 3.09
C CYS A 49 -15.65 -10.33 2.94
N GLY A 50 -15.05 -9.91 4.05
CA GLY A 50 -13.75 -9.21 4.11
C GLY A 50 -13.87 -7.68 4.09
N GLY A 51 -12.76 -6.99 4.35
CA GLY A 51 -12.74 -5.52 4.44
C GLY A 51 -13.45 -5.02 5.69
N PHE A 52 -14.53 -4.24 5.51
CA PHE A 52 -15.42 -3.84 6.62
C PHE A 52 -16.54 -4.84 6.91
N CYS A 53 -16.71 -5.87 6.08
CA CYS A 53 -17.61 -6.99 6.32
C CYS A 53 -16.92 -8.03 7.22
N ASP A 54 -17.66 -9.05 7.65
CA ASP A 54 -17.08 -10.14 8.44
C ASP A 54 -15.96 -10.83 7.63
N PRO A 55 -14.83 -11.23 8.25
CA PRO A 55 -13.73 -11.85 7.52
C PRO A 55 -14.18 -13.18 6.89
N CYS A 56 -13.73 -13.46 5.67
CA CYS A 56 -14.10 -14.68 4.95
C CYS A 56 -13.60 -15.94 5.69
N GLU A 57 -14.44 -16.97 5.77
CA GLU A 57 -14.08 -18.28 6.31
C GLU A 57 -13.11 -19.01 5.37
N SER A 58 -12.04 -19.61 5.92
CA SER A 58 -11.09 -20.38 5.12
C SER A 58 -10.48 -21.55 5.92
N CYS A 59 -11.10 -22.72 5.81
CA CYS A 59 -10.60 -23.97 6.42
C CYS A 59 -9.54 -24.70 5.57
N VAL A 60 -8.86 -24.01 4.65
CA VAL A 60 -7.91 -24.60 3.67
C VAL A 60 -6.84 -23.60 3.18
N ASP A 61 -6.66 -22.47 3.87
CA ASP A 61 -5.72 -21.42 3.47
C ASP A 61 -4.30 -21.60 4.02
N GLY A 62 -4.07 -22.64 4.83
CA GLY A 62 -2.79 -22.97 5.42
C GLY A 62 -2.40 -22.05 6.58
N LEU A 63 -3.35 -21.25 7.09
CA LEU A 63 -3.20 -20.38 8.25
C LEU A 63 -4.03 -20.93 9.42
N MET A 64 -3.78 -20.43 10.62
CA MET A 64 -4.63 -20.71 11.79
C MET A 64 -5.33 -19.40 12.14
N ASN A 65 -6.51 -19.19 11.56
CA ASN A 65 -7.28 -17.95 11.68
C ASN A 65 -8.70 -18.22 12.22
N GLN A 66 -9.48 -17.17 12.47
CA GLN A 66 -10.85 -17.28 12.98
C GLN A 66 -10.98 -18.08 14.28
N ASP A 67 -11.91 -19.05 14.35
CA ASP A 67 -12.14 -19.93 15.51
C ASP A 67 -11.46 -21.30 15.39
N GLU A 68 -10.51 -21.44 14.47
CA GLU A 68 -9.71 -22.64 14.27
C GLU A 68 -8.83 -22.97 15.48
N ILE A 69 -8.69 -24.26 15.78
CA ILE A 69 -7.84 -24.79 16.87
C ILE A 69 -6.52 -25.38 16.33
N GLY A 70 -6.40 -25.52 15.01
CA GLY A 70 -5.19 -25.86 14.26
C GLY A 70 -5.23 -25.24 12.87
N ILE A 71 -4.13 -25.33 12.11
CA ILE A 71 -4.09 -24.82 10.74
C ILE A 71 -5.17 -25.52 9.91
N ASP A 72 -6.10 -24.76 9.35
CA ASP A 72 -7.20 -25.26 8.51
C ASP A 72 -8.18 -26.22 9.22
N CYS A 73 -8.28 -26.19 10.56
CA CYS A 73 -9.14 -27.11 11.31
C CYS A 73 -9.64 -26.59 12.67
N GLY A 74 -10.82 -27.06 13.07
CA GLY A 74 -11.51 -26.72 14.32
C GLY A 74 -12.38 -25.47 14.27
N GLY A 75 -13.16 -25.25 15.33
CA GLY A 75 -14.15 -24.16 15.36
C GLY A 75 -15.30 -24.43 14.39
N SER A 76 -15.44 -23.55 13.41
CA SER A 76 -16.32 -23.66 12.25
C SER A 76 -15.82 -24.63 11.18
N CYS A 77 -14.55 -25.04 11.23
CA CYS A 77 -13.91 -26.00 10.34
C CYS A 77 -13.97 -27.45 10.84
N ASP A 78 -13.61 -28.40 9.96
CA ASP A 78 -13.53 -29.82 10.31
C ASP A 78 -12.60 -30.05 11.52
N SER A 79 -12.90 -31.04 12.36
CA SER A 79 -12.14 -31.25 13.59
C SER A 79 -10.67 -31.61 13.29
N CYS A 80 -9.75 -31.06 14.08
CA CYS A 80 -8.31 -31.30 13.91
C CYS A 80 -7.87 -32.76 14.19
N GLU A 81 -8.78 -33.67 14.55
CA GLU A 81 -8.45 -35.06 14.83
C GLU A 81 -8.39 -35.93 13.55
N GLU A 82 -8.80 -35.42 12.38
CA GLU A 82 -8.93 -36.21 11.14
C GLU A 82 -8.00 -35.81 9.96
N GLN A 83 -6.83 -35.22 10.19
CA GLN A 83 -5.84 -35.05 9.10
C GLN A 83 -4.90 -36.28 9.03
N GLY A 84 -5.48 -37.41 8.62
CA GLY A 84 -4.79 -38.68 8.42
C GLY A 84 -5.39 -39.48 7.26
N SER A 85 -4.91 -39.21 6.05
CA SER A 85 -4.91 -40.09 4.86
C SER A 85 -6.11 -41.03 4.64
N SER A 86 -6.85 -40.78 3.55
CA SER A 86 -7.65 -41.81 2.89
C SER A 86 -6.75 -42.97 2.42
N GLY A 87 -6.79 -44.11 3.13
CA GLY A 87 -6.06 -45.33 2.77
C GLY A 87 -6.27 -46.43 3.81
N GLY A 88 -7.01 -47.47 3.46
CA GLY A 88 -7.60 -48.42 4.43
C GLY A 88 -6.65 -49.44 5.06
N GLY A 89 -7.11 -49.97 6.21
CA GLY A 89 -6.88 -51.35 6.66
C GLY A 89 -5.81 -51.55 7.74
N GLY A 90 -6.23 -52.09 8.90
CA GLY A 90 -5.36 -52.88 9.77
C GLY A 90 -5.37 -52.51 11.25
N SER A 91 -5.82 -53.45 12.08
CA SER A 91 -6.01 -53.38 13.54
C SER A 91 -4.71 -53.45 14.36
N GLY A 92 -4.71 -52.82 15.55
CA GLY A 92 -4.02 -53.38 16.73
C GLY A 92 -3.17 -52.44 17.60
N GLY A 93 -3.67 -52.14 18.82
CA GLY A 93 -2.88 -52.34 20.05
C GLY A 93 -2.13 -51.16 20.70
N SER A 94 -2.78 -50.57 21.70
CA SER A 94 -2.28 -50.20 23.05
C SER A 94 -1.10 -49.25 23.28
N SER A 95 -1.47 -48.14 23.96
CA SER A 95 -0.96 -47.74 25.29
C SER A 95 0.44 -47.14 25.41
N SER A 96 0.51 -45.80 25.58
CA SER A 96 0.94 -45.21 26.85
C SER A 96 0.94 -43.68 26.78
N THR A 97 -0.01 -43.09 27.48
CA THR A 97 0.11 -41.73 28.02
C THR A 97 1.34 -41.67 28.92
N THR A 98 2.30 -40.79 28.62
CA THR A 98 2.90 -39.91 29.62
C THR A 98 3.42 -38.66 28.92
N VAL A 99 2.74 -37.57 29.25
CA VAL A 99 3.14 -36.19 29.07
C VAL A 99 4.51 -35.97 29.72
N ILE A 100 5.50 -35.55 28.94
CA ILE A 100 6.52 -34.62 29.42
C ILE A 100 6.32 -33.34 28.62
N SER A 101 5.62 -32.42 29.27
CA SER A 101 5.68 -30.99 29.03
C SER A 101 7.09 -30.47 29.31
N ASN A 102 7.43 -29.39 28.62
CA ASN A 102 8.62 -28.56 28.75
C ASN A 102 9.84 -29.00 27.93
N ILE A 103 9.74 -28.76 26.62
CA ILE A 103 10.75 -27.91 26.00
C ILE A 103 10.03 -26.66 25.51
N ASN A 104 9.97 -25.64 26.37
CA ASN A 104 9.92 -24.25 25.91
C ASN A 104 11.21 -23.97 25.13
N LYS A 105 11.34 -24.55 23.93
CA LYS A 105 12.33 -24.09 22.96
C LYS A 105 11.65 -22.93 22.28
N THR A 106 11.92 -21.75 22.83
CA THR A 106 11.77 -20.44 22.23
C THR A 106 11.90 -20.54 20.70
N LEU A 107 10.77 -20.69 20.00
CA LEU A 107 10.70 -20.65 18.56
C LEU A 107 10.58 -19.18 18.17
N ASN A 108 11.71 -18.49 18.30
CA ASN A 108 11.96 -17.26 17.56
C ASN A 108 12.13 -17.68 16.08
N SER A 109 11.05 -18.03 15.37
CA SER A 109 11.10 -18.16 13.91
C SER A 109 11.21 -16.75 13.34
N THR A 110 12.44 -16.35 13.06
CA THR A 110 12.82 -14.99 12.63
C THR A 110 12.94 -14.88 11.11
N ASP A 111 12.25 -15.73 10.35
CA ASP A 111 12.32 -15.80 8.89
C ASP A 111 11.04 -15.22 8.28
N SER A 112 11.16 -14.46 7.19
CA SER A 112 10.02 -13.86 6.46
C SER A 112 9.25 -14.90 5.67
N ALA A 113 9.92 -15.94 5.19
CA ALA A 113 9.29 -17.12 4.62
C ALA A 113 10.25 -18.31 4.64
N SER A 114 9.72 -19.52 4.74
CA SER A 114 10.48 -20.74 4.50
C SER A 114 9.64 -21.82 3.85
N LYS A 115 10.27 -22.69 3.05
CA LYS A 115 9.59 -23.85 2.45
C LYS A 115 10.50 -25.07 2.46
N LYS A 116 9.98 -26.18 2.97
CA LYS A 116 10.68 -27.45 3.07
C LYS A 116 10.27 -28.38 1.93
N TYR A 117 11.28 -28.99 1.31
CA TYR A 117 11.18 -29.97 0.25
C TYR A 117 11.78 -31.29 0.73
N PHE A 118 10.94 -32.30 0.94
CA PHE A 118 11.38 -33.61 1.41
C PHE A 118 12.24 -34.36 0.38
N TYR A 119 11.92 -34.18 -0.91
CA TYR A 119 12.57 -34.85 -2.02
C TYR A 119 12.57 -33.92 -3.23
N VAL A 120 13.72 -33.76 -3.87
CA VAL A 120 13.93 -32.94 -5.08
C VAL A 120 14.76 -33.75 -6.07
N LYS A 121 14.24 -33.92 -7.28
CA LYS A 121 14.91 -34.66 -8.36
C LYS A 121 16.05 -33.83 -8.96
N GLU A 122 16.91 -34.53 -9.69
CA GLU A 122 17.90 -33.88 -10.55
C GLU A 122 17.23 -32.95 -11.56
N ASN A 123 17.84 -31.78 -11.77
CA ASN A 123 17.38 -30.71 -12.67
C ASN A 123 16.00 -30.12 -12.32
N GLU A 124 15.46 -30.39 -11.13
CA GLU A 124 14.21 -29.83 -10.64
C GLU A 124 14.40 -28.40 -10.10
N THR A 125 13.39 -27.55 -10.30
CA THR A 125 13.36 -26.19 -9.75
C THR A 125 12.44 -26.16 -8.54
N ILE A 126 12.97 -25.70 -7.41
CA ILE A 126 12.23 -25.44 -6.19
C ILE A 126 12.14 -23.94 -5.95
N PHE A 127 11.16 -23.50 -5.16
CA PHE A 127 10.93 -22.08 -4.93
C PHE A 127 10.32 -21.79 -3.58
N VAL A 128 10.48 -20.57 -3.10
CA VAL A 128 9.71 -20.04 -1.98
C VAL A 128 9.14 -18.69 -2.42
N GLU A 129 7.88 -18.47 -2.08
CA GLU A 129 7.14 -17.25 -2.39
C GLU A 129 6.65 -16.63 -1.08
N ILE A 130 6.61 -15.30 -1.05
CA ILE A 130 6.06 -14.51 0.04
C ILE A 130 4.80 -13.82 -0.48
N ASN A 131 3.66 -14.21 0.08
CA ASN A 131 2.36 -13.67 -0.34
C ASN A 131 1.99 -12.37 0.38
N ASN A 132 2.69 -12.04 1.47
CA ASN A 132 2.50 -10.81 2.23
C ASN A 132 3.57 -9.74 1.89
N SER A 133 3.50 -8.58 2.53
CA SER A 133 4.43 -7.46 2.28
C SER A 133 5.63 -7.43 3.23
N ASP A 134 5.96 -8.55 3.86
CA ASP A 134 6.98 -8.59 4.91
C ASP A 134 8.38 -8.34 4.34
N SER A 135 8.63 -8.67 3.07
CA SER A 135 9.89 -8.39 2.38
C SER A 135 9.66 -7.87 0.96
N ALA A 136 10.63 -7.09 0.50
CA ALA A 136 10.75 -6.67 -0.89
C ALA A 136 10.98 -7.86 -1.84
N ILE A 137 11.73 -8.88 -1.39
CA ILE A 137 11.86 -10.14 -2.13
C ILE A 137 10.59 -10.96 -1.91
N TYR A 138 9.86 -11.23 -2.99
CA TYR A 138 8.62 -11.98 -2.93
C TYR A 138 8.75 -13.39 -3.53
N LYS A 139 9.85 -13.68 -4.24
CA LYS A 139 10.09 -15.01 -4.80
C LYS A 139 11.57 -15.31 -4.94
N VAL A 140 11.95 -16.53 -4.57
CA VAL A 140 13.27 -17.10 -4.83
C VAL A 140 13.11 -18.48 -5.46
N GLU A 141 13.79 -18.73 -6.57
CA GLU A 141 13.84 -20.03 -7.24
C GLU A 141 15.27 -20.58 -7.25
N LEU A 142 15.42 -21.86 -6.90
CA LEU A 142 16.67 -22.60 -6.97
C LEU A 142 16.49 -23.77 -7.93
N LYS A 143 17.37 -23.84 -8.93
CA LYS A 143 17.43 -24.98 -9.85
C LYS A 143 18.51 -25.96 -9.40
N ILE A 144 18.11 -27.15 -8.99
CA ILE A 144 18.98 -28.15 -8.37
C ILE A 144 19.63 -29.02 -9.45
N LYS A 145 20.95 -29.23 -9.38
CA LYS A 145 21.69 -30.09 -10.31
C LYS A 145 21.42 -31.56 -10.00
N ASN A 146 21.67 -31.99 -8.77
CA ASN A 146 21.62 -33.39 -8.37
C ASN A 146 20.43 -33.65 -7.45
N GLN A 147 19.95 -34.89 -7.40
CA GLN A 147 18.90 -35.26 -6.43
C GLN A 147 19.32 -34.92 -4.98
N LYS A 148 18.40 -34.32 -4.23
CA LYS A 148 18.58 -33.94 -2.82
C LYS A 148 17.30 -34.16 -2.02
N ASN A 149 17.47 -34.39 -0.72
CA ASN A 149 16.36 -34.62 0.20
C ASN A 149 16.36 -33.56 1.29
N ASN A 150 15.22 -33.30 1.91
CA ASN A 150 15.08 -32.43 3.07
C ASN A 150 15.74 -31.05 2.91
N ILE A 151 15.61 -30.45 1.72
CA ILE A 151 16.06 -29.07 1.50
C ILE A 151 15.05 -28.14 2.15
N THR A 152 15.52 -27.12 2.85
CA THR A 152 14.65 -26.02 3.28
C THR A 152 15.22 -24.72 2.75
N LEU A 153 14.40 -23.94 2.04
CA LEU A 153 14.75 -22.62 1.54
C LEU A 153 14.17 -21.55 2.46
N TYR A 154 14.94 -20.51 2.75
CA TYR A 154 14.61 -19.43 3.66
C TYR A 154 14.80 -18.07 3.00
N ILE A 155 13.82 -17.20 3.19
CA ILE A 155 13.95 -15.75 2.98
C ILE A 155 13.77 -15.09 4.33
N LYS A 156 14.69 -14.20 4.68
CA LYS A 156 14.62 -13.43 5.91
C LYS A 156 14.90 -11.96 5.64
N LYS A 157 13.90 -11.11 5.84
CA LYS A 157 14.13 -9.68 5.98
C LYS A 157 15.01 -9.43 7.18
N ILE A 158 15.99 -8.58 6.97
CA ILE A 158 16.90 -8.15 8.00
C ILE A 158 16.46 -6.75 8.42
N GLU A 159 15.83 -6.69 9.59
CA GLU A 159 15.74 -5.43 10.34
C GLU A 159 17.15 -5.03 10.79
N ASN A 160 17.37 -3.74 11.03
CA ASN A 160 18.64 -3.00 11.15
C ASN A 160 19.77 -3.55 12.07
N ASP A 161 19.67 -4.79 12.55
CA ASP A 161 20.56 -5.47 13.49
C ASP A 161 21.56 -6.42 12.81
N LEU A 162 22.23 -5.96 11.76
CA LEU A 162 23.44 -6.60 11.30
C LEU A 162 24.66 -5.75 11.63
N LYS A 163 25.52 -6.33 12.47
CA LYS A 163 26.97 -6.10 12.51
C LYS A 163 27.67 -6.48 11.18
N VAL A 164 26.94 -6.55 10.08
CA VAL A 164 27.49 -6.55 8.72
C VAL A 164 27.86 -5.10 8.48
N GLU A 165 29.17 -4.87 8.33
CA GLU A 165 29.81 -3.57 8.27
C GLU A 165 28.89 -2.42 7.81
N LYS A 166 28.75 -1.41 8.68
CA LYS A 166 28.19 -0.09 8.39
C LYS A 166 29.00 0.62 7.29
N GLN A 167 28.97 0.11 6.08
CA GLN A 167 29.53 0.76 4.92
C GLN A 167 28.39 1.15 3.96
N ILE A 168 27.98 2.42 4.12
CA ILE A 168 27.76 3.36 3.02
C ILE A 168 26.51 3.18 2.14
N PHE A 169 25.41 2.58 2.64
CA PHE A 169 24.14 2.60 1.87
C PHE A 169 22.95 3.26 2.55
N SER A 170 23.10 3.87 3.73
CA SER A 170 21.94 4.31 4.53
C SER A 170 20.96 5.23 3.79
N ASN A 171 21.40 5.99 2.81
CA ASN A 171 20.54 6.93 2.10
C ASN A 171 19.82 6.31 0.90
N TYR A 172 20.38 5.24 0.31
CA TYR A 172 19.86 4.63 -0.91
C TYR A 172 19.44 3.17 -0.73
N LEU A 173 19.57 2.62 0.48
CA LEU A 173 19.15 1.29 0.83
C LEU A 173 17.64 1.26 1.10
N PHE A 174 16.95 0.38 0.38
CA PHE A 174 15.55 0.08 0.62
C PHE A 174 15.38 -0.99 1.69
N GLU A 175 16.00 -2.16 1.49
CA GLU A 175 15.83 -3.31 2.37
C GLU A 175 17.06 -4.23 2.32
N TYR A 176 17.42 -4.81 3.47
CA TYR A 176 18.34 -5.93 3.55
C TYR A 176 17.58 -7.24 3.68
N VAL A 177 18.03 -8.26 2.95
CA VAL A 177 17.43 -9.59 2.97
C VAL A 177 18.53 -10.65 3.00
N LYS A 178 18.29 -11.74 3.71
CA LYS A 178 19.10 -12.94 3.65
C LYS A 178 18.33 -14.04 2.93
N VAL A 179 18.95 -14.61 1.90
CA VAL A 179 18.47 -15.82 1.23
C VAL A 179 19.41 -16.96 1.62
N SER A 180 18.86 -18.06 2.15
CA SER A 180 19.67 -19.20 2.57
C SER A 180 18.94 -20.52 2.40
N ALA A 181 19.68 -21.62 2.28
CA ALA A 181 19.12 -22.95 2.18
C ALA A 181 19.83 -23.92 3.13
N GLN A 182 19.11 -24.90 3.66
CA GLN A 182 19.63 -26.00 4.47
C GLN A 182 19.69 -27.28 3.65
N ASN A 183 20.65 -28.14 4.01
CA ASN A 183 20.89 -29.45 3.40
C ASN A 183 21.21 -29.42 1.89
N ILE A 184 21.78 -28.31 1.42
CA ILE A 184 22.28 -28.15 0.05
C ILE A 184 23.47 -27.20 0.05
N ASN A 185 24.49 -27.54 -0.76
CA ASN A 185 25.64 -26.70 -1.02
C ASN A 185 25.46 -25.95 -2.36
N TYR A 186 26.11 -24.80 -2.51
CA TYR A 186 26.00 -24.02 -3.74
C TYR A 186 26.47 -24.78 -4.99
N GLU A 187 27.43 -25.70 -4.86
CA GLU A 187 27.90 -26.56 -5.96
C GLU A 187 26.79 -27.41 -6.59
N ASP A 188 25.78 -27.80 -5.80
CA ASP A 188 24.62 -28.57 -6.23
C ASP A 188 23.51 -27.71 -6.85
N ILE A 189 23.72 -26.40 -6.95
CA ILE A 189 22.77 -25.43 -7.50
C ILE A 189 23.29 -24.98 -8.86
N SER A 190 22.41 -25.00 -9.88
CA SER A 190 22.74 -24.59 -11.25
C SER A 190 22.37 -23.14 -11.52
N ASN A 191 21.29 -22.67 -10.92
CA ASN A 191 20.83 -21.30 -11.05
C ASN A 191 20.04 -20.90 -9.81
N VAL A 192 20.15 -19.63 -9.43
CA VAL A 192 19.33 -19.00 -8.41
C VAL A 192 18.75 -17.74 -9.03
N ASN A 193 17.42 -17.65 -9.04
CA ASN A 193 16.73 -16.43 -9.47
C ASN A 193 15.97 -15.83 -8.29
N VAL A 194 15.99 -14.52 -8.21
CA VAL A 194 15.27 -13.76 -7.19
C VAL A 194 14.39 -12.71 -7.86
N TRP A 195 13.17 -12.59 -7.37
CA TRP A 195 12.25 -11.52 -7.75
C TRP A 195 11.96 -10.64 -6.55
N PHE A 196 11.99 -9.34 -6.80
CA PHE A 196 11.71 -8.35 -5.78
C PHE A 196 10.93 -7.18 -6.36
N LYS A 197 10.24 -6.46 -5.47
CA LYS A 197 9.43 -5.30 -5.80
C LYS A 197 9.84 -4.11 -4.95
N VAL A 198 9.81 -2.92 -5.54
CA VAL A 198 10.16 -1.67 -4.85
C VAL A 198 9.01 -0.66 -5.01
N PRO A 199 8.50 -0.06 -3.92
CA PRO A 199 7.43 0.93 -4.00
C PRO A 199 7.85 2.13 -4.85
N LYS A 200 7.01 2.55 -5.79
CA LYS A 200 7.27 3.73 -6.63
C LYS A 200 7.48 4.99 -5.78
N THR A 201 6.73 5.12 -4.69
CA THR A 201 6.87 6.22 -3.73
C THR A 201 8.27 6.28 -3.12
N TRP A 202 8.85 5.13 -2.77
CA TRP A 202 10.21 5.07 -2.25
C TRP A 202 11.22 5.48 -3.33
N VAL A 203 11.08 4.95 -4.55
CA VAL A 203 11.99 5.28 -5.67
C VAL A 203 11.98 6.78 -5.99
N PHE A 204 10.80 7.38 -6.14
CA PHE A 204 10.68 8.81 -6.46
C PHE A 204 11.14 9.73 -5.31
N ASN A 205 10.98 9.31 -4.06
CA ASN A 205 11.51 10.06 -2.91
C ASN A 205 13.05 10.10 -2.87
N GLN A 206 13.71 9.17 -3.58
CA GLN A 206 15.18 9.15 -3.72
C GLN A 206 15.68 9.94 -4.94
N ASP A 207 14.81 10.62 -5.69
CA ASP A 207 15.16 11.24 -6.98
C ASP A 207 15.74 10.22 -7.98
N ALA A 208 15.26 8.97 -7.89
CA ALA A 208 15.71 7.81 -8.67
C ALA A 208 14.64 7.37 -9.68
N SER A 209 15.06 6.57 -10.67
CA SER A 209 14.20 5.88 -11.62
C SER A 209 14.28 4.36 -11.43
N PHE A 210 13.46 3.59 -12.16
CA PHE A 210 13.56 2.12 -12.13
C PHE A 210 14.90 1.60 -12.65
N GLU A 211 15.61 2.37 -13.48
CA GLU A 211 16.93 2.00 -14.02
C GLU A 211 18.04 2.09 -12.96
N ASP A 212 17.78 2.83 -11.88
CA ASP A 212 18.71 3.04 -10.76
C ASP A 212 18.55 2.00 -9.64
N ILE A 213 17.65 1.03 -9.84
CA ILE A 213 17.34 0.00 -8.85
C ILE A 213 18.19 -1.24 -9.08
N PHE A 214 18.92 -1.63 -8.04
CA PHE A 214 19.84 -2.76 -8.10
C PHE A 214 19.75 -3.66 -6.88
N LEU A 215 19.97 -4.95 -7.11
CA LEU A 215 20.30 -5.90 -6.06
C LEU A 215 21.82 -5.90 -5.86
N ILE A 216 22.26 -5.85 -4.61
CA ILE A 216 23.67 -5.95 -4.23
C ILE A 216 23.87 -7.16 -3.33
N ASN A 217 25.04 -7.79 -3.40
CA ASN A 217 25.42 -8.95 -2.59
C ASN A 217 26.66 -8.65 -1.76
N TYR A 218 26.73 -9.20 -0.55
CA TYR A 218 27.90 -9.09 0.32
C TYR A 218 28.78 -10.35 0.32
N ASN A 219 29.95 -10.25 -0.31
CA ASN A 219 31.01 -11.27 -0.30
C ASN A 219 32.31 -10.72 0.32
N GLY A 220 32.21 -10.04 1.46
CA GLY A 220 33.33 -9.29 2.06
C GLY A 220 33.47 -7.86 1.53
N LYS A 221 32.81 -7.55 0.40
CA LYS A 221 32.46 -6.21 -0.05
C LYS A 221 31.12 -6.28 -0.78
N TRP A 222 30.41 -5.15 -0.86
CA TRP A 222 29.15 -5.07 -1.60
C TRP A 222 29.42 -4.98 -3.10
N GLU A 223 28.84 -5.89 -3.87
CA GLU A 223 28.95 -5.95 -5.33
C GLU A 223 27.58 -5.89 -5.97
N LYS A 224 27.49 -5.19 -7.12
CA LYS A 224 26.27 -5.02 -7.90
C LYS A 224 25.95 -6.28 -8.67
N ILE A 225 24.72 -6.76 -8.54
CA ILE A 225 24.19 -7.87 -9.33
C ILE A 225 23.43 -7.30 -10.52
N LYS A 226 23.49 -8.01 -11.65
CA LYS A 226 22.68 -7.69 -12.81
C LYS A 226 21.19 -7.80 -12.44
N THR A 227 20.52 -6.66 -12.43
CA THR A 227 19.08 -6.54 -12.18
C THR A 227 18.34 -6.23 -13.47
N VAL A 228 17.26 -6.95 -13.73
CA VAL A 228 16.41 -6.80 -14.90
C VAL A 228 15.04 -6.30 -14.45
N TYR A 229 14.61 -5.16 -14.99
CA TYR A 229 13.25 -4.67 -14.84
C TYR A 229 12.28 -5.58 -15.61
N ILE A 230 11.24 -6.08 -14.95
CA ILE A 230 10.27 -7.02 -15.55
C ILE A 230 8.88 -6.40 -15.75
N GLY A 231 8.57 -5.29 -15.09
CA GLY A 231 7.28 -4.61 -15.22
C GLY A 231 6.91 -3.78 -13.98
N GLU A 232 5.75 -3.18 -14.01
CA GLU A 232 5.21 -2.36 -12.93
C GLU A 232 3.70 -2.53 -12.81
N ASP A 233 3.17 -2.26 -11.62
CA ASP A 233 1.75 -2.03 -11.39
C ASP A 233 1.54 -0.58 -10.93
N TYR A 234 0.42 -0.25 -10.28
CA TYR A 234 0.17 1.10 -9.77
C TYR A 234 1.07 1.49 -8.58
N THR A 235 1.62 0.51 -7.86
CA THR A 235 2.26 0.70 -6.55
C THR A 235 3.75 0.40 -6.57
N TYR A 236 4.19 -0.58 -7.37
CA TYR A 236 5.53 -1.16 -7.35
C TYR A 236 6.15 -1.24 -8.74
N PHE A 237 7.48 -1.13 -8.77
CA PHE A 237 8.32 -1.65 -9.85
C PHE A 237 8.78 -3.06 -9.49
N TYR A 238 8.80 -3.97 -10.47
CA TYR A 238 9.18 -5.37 -10.31
C TYR A 238 10.49 -5.67 -11.04
N PHE A 239 11.33 -6.47 -10.39
CA PHE A 239 12.66 -6.80 -10.87
C PHE A 239 12.96 -8.29 -10.69
N GLN A 240 13.89 -8.78 -11.52
CA GLN A 240 14.48 -10.10 -11.42
C GLN A 240 16.02 -9.99 -11.38
N SER A 241 16.69 -10.85 -10.62
CA SER A 241 18.15 -10.96 -10.61
C SER A 241 18.58 -12.41 -10.50
N ALA A 242 19.62 -12.78 -11.26
CA ALA A 242 20.27 -14.09 -11.14
C ALA A 242 21.42 -13.98 -10.14
N LEU A 243 21.53 -14.93 -9.19
CA LEU A 243 22.52 -14.89 -8.12
C LEU A 243 23.61 -15.94 -8.31
N ASP A 244 24.85 -15.51 -8.11
CA ASP A 244 26.04 -16.37 -8.12
C ASP A 244 26.32 -17.02 -6.75
N ASN A 245 25.55 -16.70 -5.72
CA ASN A 245 25.57 -17.38 -4.43
C ASN A 245 24.30 -17.11 -3.61
N LEU A 246 24.16 -17.81 -2.49
CA LEU A 246 23.19 -17.49 -1.43
C LEU A 246 23.92 -16.68 -0.34
N GLY A 247 23.21 -15.82 0.38
CA GLY A 247 23.84 -14.97 1.37
C GLY A 247 23.03 -13.73 1.73
N TYR A 248 23.74 -12.63 1.97
CA TYR A 248 23.17 -11.34 2.33
C TYR A 248 23.07 -10.46 1.09
N PHE A 249 21.90 -9.84 0.94
CA PHE A 249 21.57 -8.97 -0.17
C PHE A 249 21.00 -7.64 0.33
N GLY A 250 21.20 -6.60 -0.46
CA GLY A 250 20.57 -5.30 -0.28
C GLY A 250 19.87 -4.87 -1.57
N ILE A 251 18.77 -4.15 -1.45
CA ILE A 251 18.11 -3.48 -2.58
C ILE A 251 18.43 -1.99 -2.45
N ILE A 252 18.97 -1.39 -3.51
CA ILE A 252 19.38 0.02 -3.53
C ILE A 252 18.79 0.78 -4.71
N GLY A 253 18.71 2.11 -4.60
CA GLY A 253 18.12 3.01 -5.61
C GLY A 253 19.04 4.07 -6.20
N GLN A 254 20.36 3.87 -6.16
CA GLN A 254 21.30 4.69 -6.94
C GLN A 254 22.56 3.88 -7.25
N ASP A 255 23.21 4.19 -8.38
CA ASP A 255 24.46 3.54 -8.73
C ASP A 255 25.55 3.81 -7.69
N ILE A 256 26.28 2.75 -7.33
CA ILE A 256 27.44 2.83 -6.44
C ILE A 256 28.62 3.34 -7.27
N SER A 257 28.55 4.58 -7.77
CA SER A 257 29.72 5.22 -8.35
C SER A 257 30.65 5.62 -7.20
N GLU A 258 31.54 4.68 -6.86
CA GLU A 258 32.62 4.74 -5.86
C GLU A 258 32.22 4.81 -4.37
N PRO A 259 33.02 4.20 -3.47
CA PRO A 259 32.82 4.32 -2.03
C PRO A 259 32.83 5.80 -1.64
N ILE A 260 31.72 6.25 -1.07
CA ILE A 260 31.55 7.65 -0.69
C ILE A 260 32.56 7.98 0.41
N ASP A 261 33.66 8.66 0.04
CA ASP A 261 34.55 9.31 1.00
C ASP A 261 33.70 10.25 1.88
N LYS A 262 33.86 10.16 3.20
CA LYS A 262 33.22 11.07 4.17
C LYS A 262 33.48 12.54 3.82
N ASN A 263 34.58 12.85 3.14
CA ASN A 263 34.88 14.20 2.64
C ASN A 263 33.99 14.60 1.45
N ASN A 264 33.64 13.66 0.57
CA ASN A 264 32.77 13.88 -0.58
C ASN A 264 31.31 14.11 -0.15
N ILE A 265 30.86 13.54 0.97
CA ILE A 265 29.52 13.81 1.55
C ILE A 265 29.37 15.28 1.91
N LYS A 266 30.38 15.88 2.54
CA LYS A 266 30.34 17.29 2.93
C LYS A 266 30.30 18.21 1.71
N LEU A 267 30.97 17.82 0.62
CA LEU A 267 31.01 18.56 -0.63
C LEU A 267 29.69 18.43 -1.42
N ALA A 268 29.13 17.22 -1.50
CA ALA A 268 27.85 16.96 -2.15
C ALA A 268 26.67 17.59 -1.39
N PHE A 269 26.69 17.56 -0.06
CA PHE A 269 25.70 18.25 0.76
C PHE A 269 25.79 19.77 0.58
N LYS A 270 27.00 20.31 0.46
CA LYS A 270 27.21 21.73 0.15
C LYS A 270 26.65 22.08 -1.23
N ALA A 271 26.91 21.27 -2.26
CA ALA A 271 26.36 21.46 -3.60
C ALA A 271 24.82 21.32 -3.66
N PHE A 272 24.23 20.43 -2.87
CA PHE A 272 22.78 20.27 -2.75
C PHE A 272 22.11 21.50 -2.09
N ILE A 273 22.72 22.05 -1.04
CA ILE A 273 22.28 23.28 -0.37
C ILE A 273 22.49 24.51 -1.28
N GLU A 274 23.46 24.45 -2.19
CA GLU A 274 23.76 25.49 -3.20
C GLU A 274 22.90 25.39 -4.46
N LYS A 275 22.01 24.39 -4.61
CA LYS A 275 21.00 24.41 -5.69
C LYS A 275 20.26 25.77 -5.64
N PRO A 276 20.09 26.46 -6.78
CA PRO A 276 19.53 27.81 -6.76
C PRO A 276 18.13 27.76 -6.13
N LYS A 277 17.98 28.47 -5.00
CA LYS A 277 16.65 28.72 -4.41
C LYS A 277 15.81 29.35 -5.50
N LEU A 278 14.69 28.71 -5.83
CA LEU A 278 13.72 29.23 -6.79
C LEU A 278 13.40 30.69 -6.42
N THR A 279 13.87 31.62 -7.25
CA THR A 279 13.83 33.05 -6.95
C THR A 279 12.43 33.59 -7.22
N VAL A 280 11.94 34.45 -6.33
CA VAL A 280 10.60 35.09 -6.38
C VAL A 280 10.32 35.82 -7.71
N GLN A 281 11.34 36.08 -8.52
CA GLN A 281 11.21 36.67 -9.85
C GLN A 281 10.51 35.74 -10.87
N ASP A 282 10.58 34.42 -10.71
CA ASP A 282 9.93 33.44 -11.61
C ASP A 282 8.40 33.37 -11.42
N ILE A 283 7.87 33.99 -10.34
CA ILE A 283 6.44 34.01 -9.99
C ILE A 283 5.72 35.26 -10.57
N SER A 284 6.48 36.20 -11.17
CA SER A 284 5.96 37.43 -11.77
C SER A 284 4.84 37.22 -12.82
N PRO A 285 4.89 36.19 -13.69
CA PRO A 285 3.81 35.96 -14.65
C PRO A 285 2.54 35.42 -13.97
N LEU A 286 2.68 34.52 -12.98
CA LEU A 286 1.56 33.80 -12.35
C LEU A 286 0.65 34.73 -11.55
N ILE A 287 1.23 35.72 -10.87
CA ILE A 287 0.49 36.72 -10.07
C ILE A 287 -0.30 37.68 -10.98
N LYS A 288 0.23 37.99 -12.17
CA LYS A 288 -0.46 38.85 -13.16
C LYS A 288 -1.68 38.16 -13.77
N PHE A 289 -1.63 36.86 -14.02
CA PHE A 289 -2.79 36.10 -14.51
C PHE A 289 -3.88 35.97 -13.44
N GLY A 290 -3.52 35.78 -12.17
CA GLY A 290 -4.48 35.73 -11.06
C GLY A 290 -5.30 37.01 -10.89
N ALA A 291 -4.67 38.19 -11.01
CA ALA A 291 -5.37 39.47 -10.91
C ALA A 291 -6.38 39.70 -12.04
N VAL A 292 -6.07 39.24 -13.26
CA VAL A 292 -6.98 39.35 -14.42
C VAL A 292 -8.22 38.46 -14.22
N ILE A 293 -8.04 37.23 -13.75
CA ILE A 293 -9.14 36.28 -13.50
C ILE A 293 -10.11 36.78 -12.42
N ILE A 294 -9.57 37.39 -11.35
CA ILE A 294 -10.39 37.97 -10.27
C ILE A 294 -11.20 39.16 -10.81
N LEU A 295 -10.59 40.02 -11.63
CA LEU A 295 -11.27 41.18 -12.20
C LEU A 295 -12.38 40.77 -13.18
N THR A 296 -12.14 39.79 -14.04
CA THR A 296 -13.17 39.28 -14.97
C THR A 296 -14.32 38.61 -14.23
N SER A 297 -14.05 37.88 -13.14
CA SER A 297 -15.08 37.24 -12.32
C SER A 297 -15.97 38.27 -11.62
N LEU A 298 -15.40 39.35 -11.10
CA LEU A 298 -16.17 40.42 -10.46
C LEU A 298 -17.07 41.18 -11.45
N ILE A 299 -16.60 41.41 -12.68
CA ILE A 299 -17.41 42.02 -13.75
C ILE A 299 -18.58 41.11 -14.11
N LEU A 300 -18.36 39.80 -14.18
CA LEU A 300 -19.41 38.83 -14.50
C LEU A 300 -20.47 38.78 -13.39
N ILE A 301 -20.04 38.71 -12.12
CA ILE A 301 -20.93 38.74 -10.96
C ILE A 301 -21.74 40.05 -10.91
N GLY A 302 -21.11 41.20 -11.17
CA GLY A 302 -21.80 42.49 -11.24
C GLY A 302 -22.86 42.54 -12.35
N SER A 303 -22.55 41.95 -13.50
CA SER A 303 -23.48 41.85 -14.64
C SER A 303 -24.69 40.98 -14.29
N ILE A 304 -24.48 39.86 -13.61
CA ILE A 304 -25.55 38.95 -13.15
C ILE A 304 -26.43 39.66 -12.12
N ILE A 305 -25.85 40.35 -11.13
CA ILE A 305 -26.61 41.11 -10.13
C ILE A 305 -27.44 42.23 -10.78
N PHE A 306 -26.88 42.91 -11.78
CA PHE A 306 -27.59 43.96 -12.52
C PHE A 306 -28.78 43.40 -13.30
N ILE A 307 -28.61 42.27 -13.97
CA ILE A 307 -29.70 41.57 -14.68
C ILE A 307 -30.77 41.09 -13.69
N TYR A 308 -30.37 40.50 -12.56
CA TYR A 308 -31.28 40.04 -11.51
C TYR A 308 -32.13 41.19 -10.95
N LYS A 309 -31.49 42.34 -10.66
CA LYS A 309 -32.17 43.53 -10.13
C LYS A 309 -33.10 44.18 -11.17
N LYS A 310 -32.78 44.07 -12.46
CA LYS A 310 -33.64 44.53 -13.56
C LYS A 310 -34.82 43.58 -13.82
N SER A 311 -34.63 42.27 -13.60
CA SER A 311 -35.66 41.25 -13.83
C SER A 311 -36.65 41.08 -12.66
N HIS A 312 -36.28 41.51 -11.45
CA HIS A 312 -37.14 41.40 -10.26
C HIS A 312 -37.31 42.76 -9.54
N PRO A 313 -38.24 43.62 -9.99
CA PRO A 313 -38.63 44.80 -9.22
C PRO A 313 -39.28 44.37 -7.89
N VAL A 314 -38.82 44.96 -6.78
CA VAL A 314 -39.25 44.64 -5.41
C VAL A 314 -40.77 44.75 -5.27
N ILE A 315 -41.43 43.61 -5.04
CA ILE A 315 -42.83 43.56 -4.63
C ILE A 315 -42.89 43.98 -3.15
N LYS A 316 -43.56 45.09 -2.85
CA LYS A 316 -43.73 45.56 -1.45
C LYS A 316 -44.58 44.54 -0.66
N PRO A 317 -44.15 44.10 0.54
CA PRO A 317 -44.86 43.08 1.30
C PRO A 317 -46.17 43.59 1.92
N LYS A 318 -47.23 42.77 1.84
CA LYS A 318 -48.55 42.98 2.47
C LYS A 318 -48.47 42.67 3.98
N PRO A 319 -49.27 43.32 4.86
CA PRO A 319 -49.11 43.18 6.30
C PRO A 319 -49.60 41.82 6.82
N ILE A 320 -48.80 41.22 7.71
CA ILE A 320 -48.98 39.88 8.28
C ILE A 320 -49.95 39.91 9.47
N THR A 321 -50.90 38.97 9.50
CA THR A 321 -51.95 38.83 10.53
C THR A 321 -51.46 38.19 11.84
N LYS A 322 -52.20 38.44 12.93
CA LYS A 322 -51.87 38.16 14.34
C LYS A 322 -51.48 36.71 14.67
N SER A 323 -51.81 35.71 13.85
CA SER A 323 -51.46 34.30 14.12
C SER A 323 -49.96 34.00 13.97
N ALA A 324 -49.23 34.73 13.12
CA ALA A 324 -47.79 34.51 12.95
C ALA A 324 -46.95 34.94 14.17
N LYS A 325 -47.44 35.88 14.98
CA LYS A 325 -46.74 36.35 16.20
C LYS A 325 -46.69 35.28 17.29
N LYS A 326 -47.72 34.43 17.41
CA LYS A 326 -47.79 33.41 18.47
C LYS A 326 -46.83 32.24 18.22
N LEU A 327 -46.54 31.94 16.94
CA LEU A 327 -45.59 30.91 16.55
C LEU A 327 -44.12 31.35 16.72
N GLN A 328 -43.82 32.63 16.50
CA GLN A 328 -42.47 33.17 16.68
C GLN A 328 -42.05 33.25 18.15
N ILE A 329 -42.98 33.56 19.06
CA ILE A 329 -42.69 33.62 20.51
C ILE A 329 -42.37 32.21 21.06
N LYS A 330 -43.07 31.17 20.59
CA LYS A 330 -42.84 29.79 21.04
C LYS A 330 -41.49 29.21 20.56
N LYS A 331 -40.99 29.66 19.40
CA LYS A 331 -39.66 29.29 18.88
C LYS A 331 -38.52 30.00 19.61
N LYS A 332 -38.71 31.25 20.04
CA LYS A 332 -37.68 32.02 20.74
C LYS A 332 -37.36 31.43 22.12
N ASN A 333 -38.39 31.11 22.89
CA ASN A 333 -38.20 30.53 24.24
C ASN A 333 -37.46 29.18 24.21
N LYS A 334 -37.69 28.35 23.18
CA LYS A 334 -37.00 27.05 23.04
C LYS A 334 -35.52 27.18 22.68
N PHE A 335 -35.12 28.31 22.07
CA PHE A 335 -33.72 28.57 21.71
C PHE A 335 -32.93 29.09 22.92
N ASP A 336 -33.56 29.94 23.73
CA ASP A 336 -32.96 30.49 24.95
C ASP A 336 -32.67 29.38 25.99
N ASP A 337 -33.53 28.35 26.09
CA ASP A 337 -33.32 27.19 26.95
C ASP A 337 -32.13 26.31 26.48
N LEU A 338 -31.92 26.20 25.16
CA LEU A 338 -30.85 25.40 24.58
C LEU A 338 -29.46 26.05 24.77
N GLU A 339 -29.43 27.38 24.72
CA GLU A 339 -28.21 28.17 24.93
C GLU A 339 -27.79 28.18 26.41
N LYS A 340 -28.76 28.08 27.32
CA LYS A 340 -28.52 27.91 28.76
C LYS A 340 -27.90 26.56 29.09
N LEU A 341 -28.39 25.49 28.45
CA LEU A 341 -27.87 24.12 28.61
C LEU A 341 -26.42 23.99 28.09
N LYS A 342 -26.09 24.64 26.96
CA LYS A 342 -24.72 24.68 26.42
C LYS A 342 -23.72 25.30 27.40
N LYS A 343 -24.10 26.38 28.09
CA LYS A 343 -23.23 27.06 29.06
C LYS A 343 -22.98 26.27 30.34
N GLU A 344 -23.86 25.33 30.70
CA GLU A 344 -23.62 24.43 31.84
C GLU A 344 -22.69 23.28 31.47
N ILE A 345 -22.76 22.78 30.22
CA ILE A 345 -21.89 21.71 29.72
C ILE A 345 -20.43 22.18 29.59
N GLU A 346 -20.17 23.43 29.22
CA GLU A 346 -18.80 23.98 29.11
C GLU A 346 -18.11 24.25 30.47
N LYS A 347 -18.79 24.02 31.61
CA LYS A 347 -18.23 24.20 32.96
C LYS A 347 -17.86 22.89 33.67
N ILE A 348 -18.11 21.74 33.04
CA ILE A 348 -17.67 20.40 33.47
C ILE A 348 -16.43 20.06 32.66
#